data_AF-A0A093IVW9-F1
#
_entry.id   AF-A0A093IVW9-F1
#
_cell.length_a   1.000
_cell.length_b   1.000
_cell.length_c   1.000
_cell.angle_alpha   90.00
_cell.angle_beta   90.00
_cell.angle_gamma   90.00
#
_symmetry.space_group_name_H-M   'P 1'
#
loop_
_entity.id
_entity.type
_entity.pdbx_description
1 polymer ?
#
loop_
_entity_poly.entity_id
_entity_poly.type
_entity_poly.pdbx_seq_one_letter_code
_entity_poly.pdbx_strand_id
1 'polypeptide(L)'
;LLYVHPEFPRAGVAGEARVHSGILRDMAILGYLGQLQSPDIGAVVPLQALLPYQVPFSAVALRVVHTEVAPTNIMYALNASWVGLCRIPEEVRCQTDGPVLLTQTPVCDCLGFGIVRGVEMEKKLYHILTPVPPESLRLVNCLLLGNVAIPNCVLVGQQGVEGEIPYVTSDYNYSI
;
A
#
# COMPACT_ATOMS: atom_id res chain seq x y z
N LEU A 1 -3.62 19.94 -3.97
CA LEU A 1 -3.95 19.67 -2.55
C LEU A 1 -4.87 18.46 -2.44
N LEU A 2 -4.55 17.46 -1.61
CA LEU A 2 -5.58 16.58 -1.03
C LEU A 2 -6.37 17.43 -0.03
N TYR A 3 -7.30 18.22 -0.56
CA TYR A 3 -8.23 18.98 0.27
C TYR A 3 -9.30 17.99 0.73
N VAL A 4 -8.97 17.22 1.78
CA VAL A 4 -10.01 16.53 2.52
C VAL A 4 -10.79 17.66 3.19
N HIS A 5 -12.01 17.93 2.70
CA HIS A 5 -12.96 18.78 3.39
C HIS A 5 -13.84 17.84 4.22
N PRO A 6 -13.44 17.49 5.46
CA PRO A 6 -14.30 16.74 6.33
C PRO A 6 -15.43 17.67 6.78
N GLU A 7 -16.55 17.67 6.05
CA GLU A 7 -17.81 18.16 6.60
C GLU A 7 -18.34 17.09 7.54
N PHE A 8 -17.88 17.13 8.79
CA PHE A 8 -18.48 16.36 9.86
C PHE A 8 -19.25 17.30 10.78
N PRO A 9 -20.49 17.69 10.42
CA PRO A 9 -21.37 18.26 11.43
C PRO A 9 -21.42 17.25 12.60
N ARG A 10 -20.92 17.68 13.77
CA ARG A 10 -20.89 16.94 15.06
C ARG A 10 -19.71 15.97 15.29
N ALA A 11 -18.64 15.98 14.49
CA ALA A 11 -17.41 15.27 14.89
C ALA A 11 -16.88 15.79 16.23
N GLY A 12 -16.67 14.88 17.20
CA GLY A 12 -16.25 15.23 18.57
C GLY A 12 -17.38 15.26 19.61
N VAL A 13 -18.65 15.18 19.18
CA VAL A 13 -19.78 15.01 20.10
C VAL A 13 -20.06 13.53 20.30
N ALA A 14 -19.73 13.01 21.48
CA ALA A 14 -19.92 11.60 21.82
C ALA A 14 -21.41 11.19 21.63
N GLY A 15 -21.66 10.22 20.75
CA GLY A 15 -23.00 9.70 20.46
C GLY A 15 -23.72 10.32 19.27
N GLU A 16 -23.23 11.41 18.68
CA GLU A 16 -23.90 12.08 17.55
C GLU A 16 -23.20 11.91 16.18
N ALA A 17 -21.89 11.62 16.18
CA ALA A 17 -21.17 11.36 14.94
C ALA A 17 -21.32 9.88 14.53
N ARG A 18 -22.23 9.58 13.60
CA ARG A 18 -22.23 8.30 12.87
C ARG A 18 -21.09 8.30 11.85
N VAL A 19 -19.85 8.17 12.31
CA VAL A 19 -18.71 8.02 11.39
C VAL A 19 -18.64 6.55 10.99
N HIS A 20 -18.77 6.28 9.68
CA HIS A 20 -18.69 4.92 9.16
C HIS A 20 -17.26 4.38 9.36
N SER A 21 -17.12 3.12 9.78
CA SER A 21 -15.82 2.50 10.05
C SER A 21 -14.84 2.60 8.89
N GLY A 22 -15.34 2.58 7.64
CA GLY A 22 -14.53 2.79 6.43
C GLY A 22 -13.87 4.17 6.40
N ILE A 23 -14.59 5.23 6.77
CA ILE A 23 -14.07 6.60 6.78
C ILE A 23 -12.95 6.77 7.81
N LEU A 24 -13.13 6.21 9.02
CA LEU A 24 -12.09 6.25 10.06
C LEU A 24 -10.84 5.49 9.64
N ARG A 25 -11.02 4.33 8.97
CA ARG A 25 -9.90 3.56 8.42
C ARG A 25 -9.16 4.35 7.33
N ASP A 26 -9.88 4.96 6.41
CA ASP A 26 -9.29 5.75 5.33
C ASP A 26 -8.51 6.94 5.90
N MET A 27 -9.05 7.63 6.91
CA MET A 27 -8.34 8.69 7.62
C MET A 27 -7.08 8.19 8.32
N ALA A 28 -7.12 7.01 8.96
CA ALA A 28 -5.93 6.44 9.60
C ALA A 28 -4.85 6.10 8.56
N ILE A 29 -5.24 5.53 7.42
CA ILE A 29 -4.31 5.23 6.31
C ILE A 29 -3.72 6.52 5.75
N LEU A 30 -4.53 7.55 5.51
CA LEU A 30 -4.07 8.84 5.01
C LEU A 30 -3.13 9.54 6.01
N GLY A 31 -3.45 9.49 7.31
CA GLY A 31 -2.59 10.03 8.37
C GLY A 31 -1.24 9.32 8.43
N TYR A 32 -1.23 7.99 8.26
CA TYR A 32 -0.01 7.20 8.17
C TYR A 32 0.81 7.56 6.92
N LEU A 33 0.19 7.59 5.73
CA LEU A 33 0.86 7.98 4.48
C LEU A 33 1.31 9.44 4.48
N GLY A 34 0.64 10.31 5.24
CA GLY A 34 1.03 11.71 5.42
C GLY A 34 2.43 11.87 6.02
N GLN A 35 2.96 10.85 6.71
CA GLN A 35 4.33 10.85 7.22
C GLN A 35 5.39 10.79 6.10
N LEU A 36 5.00 10.45 4.87
CA LEU A 36 5.87 10.55 3.69
C LEU A 36 6.09 12.00 3.24
N GLN A 37 5.26 12.93 3.72
CA GLN A 37 5.36 14.34 3.36
C GLN A 37 6.47 14.99 4.20
N SER A 38 7.23 15.87 3.57
CA SER A 38 8.23 16.65 4.30
C SER A 38 7.51 17.63 5.24
N PRO A 39 7.89 17.69 6.54
CA PRO A 39 7.33 18.67 7.47
C PRO A 39 7.70 20.12 7.09
N ASP A 40 8.76 20.30 6.30
CA ASP A 40 9.30 21.62 5.94
C ASP A 40 8.70 22.20 4.65
N ILE A 41 7.92 21.41 3.89
CA ILE A 41 7.31 21.85 2.63
C ILE A 41 5.87 22.26 2.89
N GLY A 42 5.56 23.55 2.70
CA GLY A 42 4.20 24.09 2.88
C GLY A 42 3.13 23.50 1.93
N ALA A 43 3.53 22.66 0.98
CA ALA A 43 2.66 21.98 0.01
C ALA A 43 2.87 20.47 0.05
N VAL A 44 1.79 19.74 0.31
CA VAL A 44 1.73 18.27 0.20
C VAL A 44 2.01 17.87 -1.25
N VAL A 45 3.04 17.07 -1.47
CA VAL A 45 3.34 16.48 -2.78
C VAL A 45 2.46 15.27 -3.01
N PRO A 46 2.02 15.05 -4.26
CA PRO A 46 1.25 13.87 -4.53
C PRO A 46 2.07 12.59 -4.33
N LEU A 47 1.41 11.51 -3.90
CA LEU A 47 2.01 10.21 -3.68
C LEU A 47 2.70 9.67 -4.94
N GLN A 48 2.23 9.98 -6.15
CA GLN A 48 2.89 9.59 -7.41
C GLN A 48 4.22 10.33 -7.67
N ALA A 49 4.46 11.48 -7.04
CA ALA A 49 5.73 12.21 -7.17
C ALA A 49 6.80 11.72 -6.17
N LEU A 50 6.42 10.91 -5.19
CA LEU A 50 7.38 10.33 -4.23
C LEU A 50 8.24 9.24 -4.89
N LEU A 51 9.44 9.03 -4.37
CA LEU A 51 10.32 7.96 -4.83
C LEU A 51 10.05 6.66 -4.04
N PRO A 52 9.68 5.56 -4.71
CA PRO A 52 9.49 4.27 -4.04
C PRO A 52 10.83 3.60 -3.75
N TYR A 53 10.85 2.79 -2.70
CA TYR A 53 11.92 1.84 -2.45
C TYR A 53 11.85 0.70 -3.47
N GLN A 54 13.01 0.29 -3.97
CA GLN A 54 13.14 -0.88 -4.83
C GLN A 54 13.51 -2.09 -3.98
N VAL A 55 12.66 -3.12 -4.01
CA VAL A 55 12.85 -4.35 -3.22
C VAL A 55 12.91 -5.55 -4.17
N PRO A 56 14.03 -6.29 -4.24
CA PRO A 56 14.11 -7.49 -5.06
C PRO A 56 13.07 -8.54 -4.68
N PHE A 57 12.53 -9.26 -5.67
CA PHE A 57 11.56 -10.34 -5.44
C PHE A 57 12.08 -11.41 -4.46
N SER A 58 13.38 -11.72 -4.56
CA SER A 58 14.04 -12.71 -3.72
C SER A 58 14.35 -12.23 -2.31
N ALA A 59 14.28 -10.93 -2.03
CA ALA A 59 14.62 -10.36 -0.72
C ALA A 59 13.51 -10.52 0.32
N VAL A 60 12.27 -10.74 -0.13
CA VAL A 60 11.09 -10.83 0.74
C VAL A 60 10.22 -12.03 0.37
N ALA A 61 9.66 -12.69 1.38
CA ALA A 61 8.61 -13.67 1.20
C ALA A 61 7.23 -13.00 1.11
N LEU A 62 6.31 -13.61 0.38
CA LEU A 62 4.97 -13.07 0.15
C LEU A 62 3.91 -14.03 0.66
N ARG A 63 2.87 -13.47 1.27
CA ARG A 63 1.66 -14.21 1.61
C ARG A 63 0.42 -13.35 1.45
N VAL A 64 -0.57 -13.87 0.74
CA VAL A 64 -1.93 -13.34 0.82
C VAL A 64 -2.63 -14.02 2.00
N VAL A 65 -3.05 -13.23 2.98
CA VAL A 65 -3.55 -13.78 4.26
C VAL A 65 -5.07 -13.90 4.31
N HIS A 66 -5.78 -13.20 3.44
CA HIS A 66 -7.25 -13.09 3.48
C HIS A 66 -7.97 -14.04 2.52
N THR A 67 -7.24 -14.62 1.55
CA THR A 67 -7.76 -15.58 0.57
C THR A 67 -6.61 -16.35 -0.06
N GLU A 68 -6.94 -17.50 -0.66
CA GLU A 68 -6.01 -18.22 -1.52
C GLU A 68 -5.96 -17.58 -2.90
N VAL A 69 -4.75 -17.41 -3.43
CA VAL A 69 -4.49 -16.83 -4.75
C VAL A 69 -3.55 -17.78 -5.48
N ALA A 70 -3.92 -18.16 -6.71
CA ALA A 70 -3.06 -19.00 -7.53
C ALA A 70 -1.69 -18.33 -7.72
N PRO A 71 -0.56 -19.07 -7.65
CA PRO A 71 0.77 -18.50 -7.77
C PRO A 71 0.99 -17.64 -9.02
N THR A 72 0.34 -17.99 -10.13
CA THR A 72 0.37 -17.24 -11.39
C THR A 72 -0.24 -15.84 -11.30
N ASN A 73 -1.10 -15.61 -10.30
CA ASN A 73 -1.87 -14.37 -10.15
C ASN A 73 -1.40 -13.49 -8.98
N ILE A 74 -0.44 -13.97 -8.17
CA ILE A 74 0.01 -13.25 -6.97
C ILE A 74 0.58 -11.87 -7.31
N MET A 75 1.33 -11.75 -8.40
CA MET A 75 1.89 -10.46 -8.80
C MET A 75 0.82 -9.45 -9.20
N TYR A 76 -0.29 -9.90 -9.81
CA TYR A 76 -1.44 -9.03 -10.09
C TYR A 76 -2.16 -8.63 -8.80
N ALA A 77 -2.32 -9.55 -7.85
CA ALA A 77 -2.94 -9.25 -6.56
C ALA A 77 -2.12 -8.26 -5.72
N LEU A 78 -0.78 -8.32 -5.83
CA LEU A 78 0.12 -7.42 -5.14
C LEU A 78 0.18 -6.03 -5.77
N ASN A 79 -0.05 -5.90 -7.07
CA ASN A 79 0.08 -4.61 -7.72
C ASN A 79 -1.03 -3.65 -7.24
N ALA A 80 -0.66 -2.41 -6.92
CA ALA A 80 -1.57 -1.42 -6.33
C ALA A 80 -2.24 -1.88 -5.01
N SER A 81 -1.51 -2.60 -4.17
CA SER A 81 -2.04 -3.15 -2.91
C SER A 81 -1.45 -2.51 -1.66
N TRP A 82 -2.22 -2.56 -0.57
CA TRP A 82 -1.76 -2.23 0.78
C TRP A 82 -1.17 -3.49 1.44
N VAL A 83 0.10 -3.42 1.83
CA VAL A 83 0.82 -4.56 2.40
C VAL A 83 1.36 -4.24 3.79
N GLY A 84 1.37 -5.26 4.65
CA GLY A 84 2.15 -5.27 5.88
C GLY A 84 3.62 -5.54 5.56
N LEU A 85 4.51 -4.74 6.15
CA LEU A 85 5.96 -4.87 6.06
C LEU A 85 6.45 -5.60 7.31
N CYS A 86 6.75 -6.88 7.16
CA CYS A 86 6.91 -7.79 8.28
C CYS A 86 8.30 -8.41 8.33
N ARG A 87 8.69 -8.80 9.55
CA ARG A 87 9.86 -9.63 9.81
C ARG A 87 9.42 -11.00 10.32
N ILE A 88 9.75 -12.03 9.56
CA ILE A 88 9.68 -13.43 9.98
C ILE A 88 11.04 -13.91 10.52
N PRO A 89 11.07 -14.82 11.50
CA PRO A 89 12.31 -15.37 12.02
C PRO A 89 13.02 -16.29 11.01
N GLU A 90 12.29 -16.90 10.08
CA GLU A 90 12.86 -17.75 9.05
C GLU A 90 13.65 -16.94 8.01
N GLU A 91 14.78 -17.50 7.58
CA GLU A 91 15.52 -16.95 6.45
C GLU A 91 14.72 -17.12 5.15
N VAL A 92 14.57 -16.02 4.41
CA VAL A 92 14.04 -16.07 3.04
C VAL A 92 15.12 -16.67 2.14
N ARG A 93 14.99 -17.97 1.87
CA ARG A 93 15.88 -18.69 0.96
C ARG A 93 15.26 -18.70 -0.42
N CYS A 94 15.78 -17.88 -1.33
CA CYS A 94 15.39 -17.93 -2.73
C CYS A 94 16.44 -18.66 -3.56
N GLN A 95 16.03 -19.75 -4.21
CA GLN A 95 16.88 -20.49 -5.17
C GLN A 95 16.74 -19.96 -6.60
N THR A 96 15.77 -19.07 -6.83
CA THR A 96 15.50 -18.44 -8.12
C THR A 96 15.45 -16.93 -7.94
N ASP A 97 15.39 -16.15 -9.01
CA ASP A 97 15.14 -14.71 -8.87
C ASP A 97 13.64 -14.37 -8.71
N GLY A 98 12.77 -15.38 -8.53
CA GLY A 98 11.32 -15.22 -8.48
C GLY A 98 10.81 -14.79 -7.09
N PRO A 99 9.49 -14.53 -6.97
CA PRO A 99 8.86 -14.30 -5.66
C PRO A 99 9.01 -15.53 -4.77
N VAL A 100 9.33 -15.32 -3.50
CA VAL A 100 9.24 -16.38 -2.48
C VAL A 100 7.82 -16.40 -1.93
N LEU A 101 7.10 -17.51 -2.07
CA LEU A 101 5.71 -17.61 -1.64
C LEU A 101 5.60 -18.49 -0.40
N LEU A 102 4.97 -17.96 0.66
CA LEU A 102 4.70 -18.73 1.87
C LEU A 102 3.41 -19.55 1.71
N THR A 103 3.50 -20.83 2.09
CA THR A 103 2.37 -21.77 2.07
C THR A 103 1.43 -21.60 3.25
N GLN A 104 1.84 -20.90 4.30
CA GLN A 104 1.03 -20.58 5.48
C GLN A 104 1.27 -19.14 5.95
N THR A 105 0.32 -18.59 6.69
CA THR A 105 0.49 -17.28 7.33
C THR A 105 1.47 -17.42 8.51
N PRO A 106 2.62 -16.73 8.48
CA PRO A 106 3.61 -16.82 9.54
C PRO A 106 3.20 -16.01 10.77
N VAL A 107 3.79 -16.34 11.93
CA VAL A 107 3.84 -15.42 13.07
C VAL A 107 5.03 -14.49 12.84
N CYS A 108 4.80 -13.18 12.86
CA CYS A 108 5.81 -12.20 12.48
C CYS A 108 5.62 -10.86 13.20
N ASP A 109 6.69 -10.09 13.27
CA ASP A 109 6.63 -8.69 13.72
C ASP A 109 6.22 -7.80 12.54
N CYS A 110 5.17 -7.00 12.71
CA CYS A 110 4.79 -5.98 11.73
C CYS A 110 5.52 -4.69 12.05
N LEU A 111 6.43 -4.29 11.17
CA LEU A 111 7.27 -3.08 11.33
C LEU A 111 6.60 -1.84 10.72
N GLY A 112 5.52 -2.03 9.96
CA GLY A 112 4.69 -0.98 9.41
C GLY A 112 3.95 -1.45 8.16
N PHE A 113 3.49 -0.49 7.38
CA PHE A 113 2.72 -0.72 6.16
C PHE A 113 3.29 0.05 4.97
N GLY A 114 2.95 -0.41 3.77
CA GLY A 114 3.31 0.27 2.53
C GLY A 114 2.32 0.02 1.40
N ILE A 115 2.46 0.82 0.35
CA ILE A 115 1.76 0.64 -0.92
C ILE A 115 2.74 0.05 -1.92
N VAL A 116 2.39 -1.09 -2.50
CA VAL A 116 3.10 -1.60 -3.69
C VAL A 116 2.63 -0.77 -4.89
N ARG A 117 3.40 0.27 -5.21
CA ARG A 117 3.12 1.19 -6.32
C ARG A 117 3.22 0.45 -7.66
N GLY A 118 4.13 -0.50 -7.78
CA GLY A 118 4.39 -1.20 -9.02
C GLY A 118 5.16 -2.49 -8.80
N VAL A 119 4.98 -3.41 -9.75
CA VAL A 119 5.71 -4.68 -9.83
C VAL A 119 6.43 -4.71 -11.18
N GLU A 120 7.76 -4.68 -11.17
CA GLU A 120 8.58 -4.68 -12.38
C GLU A 120 9.10 -6.09 -12.63
N MET A 121 8.46 -6.80 -13.57
CA MET A 121 8.74 -8.22 -13.83
C MET A 121 10.12 -8.47 -14.48
N GLU A 122 10.59 -7.54 -15.33
CA GLU A 122 11.87 -7.68 -16.03
C GLU A 122 13.06 -7.58 -15.07
N LYS A 123 13.07 -6.55 -14.22
CA LYS A 123 14.11 -6.36 -13.19
C LYS A 123 13.86 -7.13 -11.91
N LYS A 124 12.67 -7.73 -11.76
CA LYS A 124 12.23 -8.51 -10.60
C LYS A 124 12.25 -7.67 -9.32
N LEU A 125 11.62 -6.49 -9.40
CA LEU A 125 11.57 -5.50 -8.32
C LEU A 125 10.12 -5.17 -7.92
N TYR A 126 9.88 -5.08 -6.62
CA TYR A 126 8.73 -4.37 -6.06
C TYR A 126 9.11 -2.90 -5.86
N HIS A 127 8.21 -2.00 -6.24
CA HIS A 127 8.31 -0.56 -5.97
C HIS A 127 7.36 -0.22 -4.83
N ILE A 128 7.89 0.02 -3.63
CA ILE A 128 7.10 0.18 -2.40
C ILE A 128 7.23 1.61 -1.86
N LEU A 129 6.09 2.24 -1.59
CA LEU A 129 6.01 3.50 -0.85
C LEU A 129 5.66 3.22 0.60
N THR A 130 6.47 3.72 1.53
CA THR A 130 6.25 3.54 2.96
C THR A 130 6.95 4.63 3.78
N PRO A 131 6.33 5.14 4.85
CA PRO A 131 7.00 6.01 5.81
C PRO A 131 7.91 5.23 6.78
N VAL A 132 7.98 3.89 6.71
CA VAL A 132 8.90 3.09 7.53
C VAL A 132 10.34 3.53 7.23
N PRO A 133 11.12 3.89 8.26
CA PRO A 133 12.45 4.44 8.03
C PRO A 133 13.44 3.33 7.62
N PRO A 134 14.53 3.68 6.91
CA PRO A 134 15.45 2.70 6.32
C PRO A 134 16.02 1.68 7.31
N GLU A 135 16.29 2.06 8.55
CA GLU A 135 16.79 1.16 9.59
C GLU A 135 15.82 0.01 9.91
N SER A 136 14.52 0.29 9.93
CA SER A 136 13.48 -0.72 10.14
C SER A 136 13.19 -1.48 8.85
N LEU A 137 13.21 -0.79 7.71
CA LEU A 137 12.92 -1.40 6.40
C LEU A 137 13.95 -2.48 6.03
N ARG A 138 15.21 -2.34 6.46
CA ARG A 138 16.27 -3.36 6.28
C ARG A 138 15.98 -4.68 7.00
N LEU A 139 15.11 -4.67 8.01
CA LEU A 139 14.72 -5.86 8.75
C LEU A 139 13.54 -6.60 8.12
N VAL A 140 12.84 -5.95 7.17
CA VAL A 140 11.68 -6.52 6.50
C VAL A 140 12.16 -7.61 5.54
N ASN A 141 11.63 -8.81 5.75
CA ASN A 141 11.86 -9.97 4.89
C ASN A 141 10.53 -10.64 4.48
N CYS A 142 9.38 -10.04 4.78
CA CYS A 142 8.08 -10.56 4.38
C CYS A 142 7.08 -9.44 4.06
N LEU A 143 6.32 -9.58 2.98
CA LEU A 143 5.15 -8.77 2.67
C LEU A 143 3.87 -9.59 2.87
N LEU A 144 2.97 -9.07 3.69
CA LEU A 144 1.66 -9.67 3.94
C LEU A 144 0.55 -8.86 3.28
N LEU A 145 -0.18 -9.49 2.36
CA LEU A 145 -1.32 -8.88 1.67
C LEU A 145 -2.64 -9.25 2.36
N GLY A 146 -3.23 -8.29 3.06
CA GLY A 146 -4.57 -8.41 3.67
C GLY A 146 -5.69 -7.92 2.75
N ASN A 147 -6.91 -7.88 3.29
CA ASN A 147 -8.07 -7.30 2.60
C ASN A 147 -8.29 -5.83 3.03
N VAL A 148 -7.28 -4.99 2.75
CA VAL A 148 -7.34 -3.55 3.04
C VAL A 148 -7.19 -2.80 1.71
N ALA A 149 -8.26 -2.13 1.30
CA ALA A 149 -8.23 -1.30 0.11
C ALA A 149 -7.47 0.00 0.39
N ILE A 150 -6.71 0.45 -0.61
CA ILE A 150 -6.14 1.79 -0.60
C ILE A 150 -7.30 2.81 -0.75
N PRO A 151 -7.35 3.90 0.04
CA PRO A 151 -8.38 4.92 -0.12
C PRO A 151 -8.38 5.49 -1.54
N ASN A 152 -9.54 5.57 -2.18
CA ASN A 152 -9.65 6.01 -3.58
C ASN A 152 -9.00 7.38 -3.84
N CYS A 153 -9.04 8.30 -2.87
CA CYS A 153 -8.42 9.62 -2.99
C CYS A 153 -6.89 9.57 -3.20
N VAL A 154 -6.23 8.46 -2.82
CA VAL A 154 -4.82 8.21 -3.12
C VAL A 154 -4.60 7.88 -4.60
N LEU A 155 -5.59 7.37 -5.33
CA LEU A 155 -5.44 7.06 -6.75
C LEU A 155 -6.03 8.17 -7.63
N VAL A 156 -7.26 8.61 -7.34
CA VAL A 156 -8.01 9.56 -8.19
C VAL A 156 -8.08 10.98 -7.64
N GLY A 157 -7.74 11.20 -6.37
CA GLY A 157 -7.94 12.50 -5.69
C GLY A 157 -6.74 13.43 -5.74
N GLN A 158 -5.67 13.05 -6.43
CA GLN A 158 -4.41 13.77 -6.39
C GLN A 158 -4.31 14.78 -7.54
N GLN A 159 -4.02 16.04 -7.20
CA GLN A 159 -3.89 17.11 -8.18
C GLN A 159 -2.55 17.04 -8.92
N GLY A 160 -2.55 17.53 -10.17
CA GLY A 160 -1.35 17.60 -11.01
C GLY A 160 -1.02 16.32 -11.77
N VAL A 161 -1.94 15.36 -11.85
CA VAL A 161 -1.85 14.25 -12.81
C VAL A 161 -2.57 14.65 -14.08
N GLU A 162 -1.87 14.59 -15.21
CA GLU A 162 -2.45 14.73 -16.54
C GLU A 162 -2.34 13.39 -17.27
N GLY A 163 -3.37 13.02 -18.04
CA GLY A 163 -3.41 11.78 -18.82
C GLY A 163 -3.95 10.56 -18.06
N GLU A 164 -3.54 9.36 -18.49
CA GLU A 164 -3.95 8.10 -17.87
C GLU A 164 -3.39 7.97 -16.45
N ILE A 165 -4.28 7.66 -15.50
CA ILE A 165 -3.93 7.46 -14.10
C ILE A 165 -3.71 5.96 -13.87
N PRO A 166 -2.54 5.54 -13.33
CA PRO A 166 -2.29 4.13 -13.05
C PRO A 166 -3.39 3.52 -12.18
N TYR A 167 -3.83 2.31 -12.54
CA TYR A 167 -4.86 1.53 -11.83
C TYR A 167 -6.27 2.15 -11.83
N VAL A 168 -6.50 3.17 -12.66
CA VAL A 168 -7.80 3.80 -12.86
C VAL A 168 -8.15 3.68 -14.33
N THR A 169 -9.34 3.18 -14.64
CA THR A 169 -9.89 3.18 -15.99
C THR A 169 -11.27 3.85 -15.98
N SER A 170 -11.52 4.65 -17.01
CA SER A 170 -12.83 5.25 -17.30
C SER A 170 -13.53 4.59 -18.49
N ASP A 171 -12.96 3.50 -19.02
CA ASP A 171 -13.40 2.88 -20.29
C ASP A 171 -14.60 1.95 -20.11
N TYR A 172 -15.17 1.89 -18.91
CA TYR A 172 -16.40 1.18 -18.65
C TYR A 172 -17.58 1.95 -19.22
N ASN A 173 -18.12 1.47 -20.34
CA ASN A 173 -19.37 1.96 -20.87
C ASN A 173 -20.55 1.36 -20.07
N TYR A 174 -21.18 2.18 -19.22
CA TYR A 174 -22.36 1.79 -18.43
C TYR A 174 -23.68 2.02 -19.19
N SER A 175 -23.66 2.39 -20.48
CA SER A 175 -24.87 2.39 -21.30
C SER A 175 -25.21 0.95 -21.72
N ILE A 176 -26.11 0.34 -20.96
CA ILE A 176 -26.83 -0.90 -21.29
C ILE A 176 -28.11 -0.51 -22.04
#